data_AF-A0A5S3VSD4-F1
#
_entry.id   AF-A0A5S3VSD4-F1
#
_cell.length_a   1.000
_cell.length_b   1.000
_cell.length_c   1.000
_cell.angle_alpha   90.00
_cell.angle_beta   90.00
_cell.angle_gamma   90.00
#
_symmetry.space_group_name_H-M   'P 1'
#
loop_
_entity.id
_entity.type
_entity.pdbx_description
1 polymer ?
#
loop_
_entity_poly.entity_id
_entity_poly.type
_entity_poly.pdbx_seq_one_letter_code
_entity_poly.pdbx_strand_id
1 'polypeptide(L)' 'ALLGVFYILLYRYSEQADITLGVPVANRQQSEFEAMLGCFINTLPLRMQINGHHSMSEAIKALQYKVLQGLGNQ' A
#
# COMPACT_ATOMS: atom_id res chain seq x y z
N ALA A 1 9.00 1.11 2.69
CA ALA A 1 9.59 0.20 3.68
C ALA A 1 8.59 -0.18 4.77
N LEU A 2 8.09 0.78 5.58
CA LEU A 2 7.17 0.50 6.70
C LEU A 2 5.94 -0.36 6.33
N LEU A 3 5.23 0.00 5.25
CA LEU A 3 4.08 -0.77 4.77
C LEU A 3 4.45 -2.25 4.48
N GLY A 4 5.65 -2.51 3.97
CA GLY A 4 6.11 -3.88 3.70
C GLY A 4 6.42 -4.68 4.96
N VAL A 5 7.01 -4.02 5.97
CA VAL A 5 7.17 -4.62 7.30
C VAL A 5 5.80 -4.96 7.90
N PHE A 6 4.81 -4.08 7.72
CA PHE A 6 3.46 -4.30 8.23
C PHE A 6 2.75 -5.48 7.56
N TYR A 7 2.88 -5.64 6.24
CA TYR A 7 2.40 -6.84 5.53
C TYR A 7 3.04 -8.13 6.07
N ILE A 8 4.36 -8.13 6.29
CA ILE A 8 5.07 -9.29 6.86
C ILE A 8 4.60 -9.59 8.28
N LEU A 9 4.40 -8.55 9.09
CA LEU A 9 3.85 -8.69 10.44
C LEU A 9 2.48 -9.38 10.39
N LEU A 10 1.57 -8.88 9.55
CA LEU A 10 0.24 -9.44 9.41
C LEU A 10 0.28 -10.90 8.93
N TYR A 11 1.11 -11.23 7.95
CA TYR A 11 1.32 -12.62 7.52
C TYR A 11 1.73 -13.53 8.67
N ARG A 12 2.64 -13.08 9.55
CA ARG A 12 3.08 -13.89 10.70
C ARG A 12 2.02 -14.03 11.79
N TYR A 13 1.11 -13.06 11.90
CA TYR A 13 0.05 -13.07 12.91
C TYR A 13 -1.22 -13.79 12.45
N SER A 14 -1.55 -13.72 11.16
CA SER A 14 -2.75 -14.32 10.60
C SER A 14 -2.50 -15.64 9.87
N GLU A 15 -1.24 -15.96 9.58
CA GLU A 15 -0.82 -17.07 8.70
C GLU A 15 -1.42 -16.99 7.28
N GLN A 16 -1.95 -15.82 6.88
CA GLN A 16 -2.54 -15.62 5.56
C GLN A 16 -1.51 -15.09 4.57
N ALA A 17 -1.28 -15.84 3.50
CA ALA A 17 -0.39 -15.44 2.42
C ALA A 17 -0.98 -14.36 1.50
N ASP A 18 -2.30 -14.17 1.45
CA ASP A 18 -2.96 -13.17 0.60
C ASP A 18 -3.64 -12.11 1.47
N ILE A 19 -3.08 -10.90 1.48
CA ILE A 19 -3.49 -9.82 2.39
C ILE A 19 -3.85 -8.58 1.57
N THR A 20 -5.00 -7.99 1.90
CA THR A 20 -5.44 -6.70 1.33
C THR A 20 -5.48 -5.63 2.42
N LEU A 21 -4.83 -4.48 2.17
CA LEU A 21 -4.85 -3.32 3.06
C LEU A 21 -5.41 -2.11 2.32
N GLY A 22 -6.32 -1.38 2.98
CA GLY A 22 -6.71 -0.05 2.53
C GLY A 22 -5.70 0.98 3.00
N VAL A 23 -5.10 1.73 2.07
CA VAL A 23 -4.17 2.82 2.38
C VAL A 23 -4.82 4.15 2.00
N PRO A 24 -5.02 5.08 2.96
CA PRO A 24 -5.53 6.40 2.64
C PRO A 24 -4.48 7.17 1.84
N VAL A 25 -4.92 7.78 0.75
CA VAL A 25 -4.11 8.58 -0.17
C VAL A 25 -4.79 9.92 -0.39
N ALA A 26 -4.02 11.01 -0.31
CA ALA A 26 -4.55 12.34 -0.54
C ALA A 26 -4.75 12.57 -2.04
N ASN A 27 -5.99 12.86 -2.46
CA ASN A 27 -6.33 13.15 -3.84
C ASN A 27 -6.34 14.67 -4.11
N ARG A 28 -5.20 15.33 -3.85
CA ARG A 28 -5.02 16.79 -4.01
C ARG A 28 -4.02 17.14 -5.12
N GLN A 29 -3.96 16.35 -6.19
CA GLN A 29 -2.97 16.55 -7.26
C GLN A 29 -3.23 17.78 -8.14
N GLN A 30 -4.47 18.28 -8.19
CA GLN A 30 -4.79 19.54 -8.87
C GLN A 30 -4.60 20.71 -7.91
N SER A 31 -3.88 21.74 -8.36
CA SER A 31 -3.50 22.92 -7.57
C SER A 31 -4.71 23.68 -7.00
N GLU A 32 -5.88 23.56 -7.64
CA GLU A 32 -7.13 24.18 -7.22
C GLU A 32 -7.66 23.63 -5.88
N PHE A 33 -7.29 22.39 -5.52
CA PHE A 33 -7.77 21.72 -4.30
C PHE A 33 -6.76 21.69 -3.17
N GLU A 34 -5.52 22.15 -3.36
CA GLU A 34 -4.49 22.10 -2.29
C GLU A 34 -4.93 22.88 -1.04
N ALA A 35 -5.49 24.08 -1.21
CA ALA A 35 -5.90 24.95 -0.12
C ALA A 35 -7.39 24.83 0.29
N MET A 36 -8.15 23.93 -0.33
CA MET A 36 -9.59 23.80 -0.07
C MET A 36 -9.89 23.00 1.21
N LEU A 37 -10.79 23.51 2.05
CA LEU A 37 -11.36 22.75 3.18
C LEU A 37 -12.33 21.68 2.65
N GLY A 38 -12.11 20.42 2.99
CA GLY A 38 -12.93 19.29 2.54
C GLY A 38 -12.22 17.94 2.67
N CYS A 39 -12.96 16.83 2.53
CA CYS A 39 -12.42 15.46 2.54
C CYS A 39 -12.05 15.03 1.12
N PHE A 40 -10.75 14.97 0.83
CA PHE A 40 -10.20 14.56 -0.46
C PHE A 40 -9.36 13.28 -0.33
N ILE A 41 -9.63 12.47 0.70
CA ILE A 41 -8.94 11.20 0.91
C ILE A 41 -9.63 10.15 0.04
N ASN A 42 -8.86 9.47 -0.80
CA ASN A 42 -9.28 8.22 -1.41
C ASN A 42 -8.64 7.05 -0.62
N THR A 43 -9.28 5.89 -0.56
CA THR A 43 -8.69 4.69 0.04
C THR A 43 -8.31 3.72 -1.06
N LEU A 44 -7.00 3.53 -1.25
CA LEU A 44 -6.48 2.61 -2.25
C LEU A 44 -6.36 1.19 -1.65
N PRO A 45 -7.09 0.19 -2.19
CA PRO A 45 -6.89 -1.19 -1.79
C PRO A 45 -5.59 -1.74 -2.41
N LEU A 46 -4.65 -2.14 -1.56
CA LEU A 46 -3.41 -2.78 -1.95
C LEU A 46 -3.48 -4.27 -1.58
N ARG A 47 -3.39 -5.14 -2.58
CA ARG A 47 -3.35 -6.61 -2.40
C ARG A 47 -1.95 -7.15 -2.61
N MET A 48 -1.43 -7.88 -1.62
CA MET A 48 -0.13 -8.54 -1.67
C MET A 48 -0.27 -10.02 -1.39
N GLN A 49 0.46 -10.82 -2.17
CA GLN A 49 0.70 -12.21 -1.89
C GLN A 49 2.11 -12.34 -1.31
N ILE A 50 2.21 -12.76 -0.06
CA ILE A 50 3.47 -13.00 0.64
C ILE A 50 3.81 -14.47 0.49
N ASN A 51 5.01 -14.71 -0.05
CA ASN A 51 5.59 -16.04 -0.14
C ASN A 51 6.70 -16.15 0.91
N GLY A 52 6.58 -17.14 1.81
CA GLY A 52 7.57 -17.41 2.86
C GLY A 52 8.96 -17.79 2.34
N HIS A 53 9.11 -18.07 1.03
CA HIS A 53 10.41 -18.31 0.39
C HIS A 53 11.16 -17.04 -0.01
N HIS A 54 10.51 -15.87 -0.05
CA HIS A 54 11.18 -14.61 -0.36
C HIS A 54 11.86 -14.02 0.88
N SER A 55 13.02 -13.41 0.68
CA SER A 55 13.63 -12.57 1.71
C SER A 55 12.76 -11.34 1.98
N MET A 56 12.89 -10.79 3.20
CA MET A 56 12.20 -9.55 3.59
C MET A 56 12.47 -8.39 2.63
N SER A 57 13.70 -8.29 2.11
CA SER A 57 14.09 -7.23 1.17
C SER A 57 13.35 -7.35 -0.16
N GLU A 58 13.22 -8.58 -0.68
CA GLU A 58 12.49 -8.84 -1.93
C GLU A 58 11.00 -8.52 -1.79
N ALA A 59 10.39 -8.93 -0.67
CA ALA A 59 8.99 -8.62 -0.38
C ALA A 59 8.74 -7.10 -0.30
N ILE A 60 9.63 -6.34 0.34
CA ILE A 60 9.53 -4.88 0.43
C ILE A 60 9.69 -4.22 -0.95
N LYS A 61 10.63 -4.68 -1.78
CA LYS A 61 10.83 -4.16 -3.14
C LYS A 61 9.61 -4.44 -4.04
N ALA A 62 9.07 -5.65 -3.99
CA ALA A 62 7.86 -6.01 -4.73
C ALA A 62 6.66 -5.13 -4.33
N LEU A 63 6.51 -4.85 -3.04
CA LEU A 63 5.48 -3.94 -2.58
C LEU A 63 5.70 -2.51 -3.07
N GLN A 64 6.93 -1.98 -3.01
CA GLN A 64 7.23 -0.63 -3.51
C GLN A 64 6.79 -0.49 -4.97
N TYR A 65 7.10 -1.49 -5.79
CA TYR A 65 6.67 -1.52 -7.19
C TYR A 65 5.15 -1.51 -7.35
N LYS A 66 4.42 -2.34 -6.57
CA LYS A 66 2.94 -2.35 -6.60
C LYS A 66 2.32 -1.03 -6.14
N VAL A 67 2.87 -0.41 -5.11
CA VAL A 67 2.38 0.89 -4.61
C VAL A 67 2.52 1.95 -5.70
N LEU A 68 3.67 2.02 -6.36
CA LEU A 68 3.90 2.98 -7.46
C LEU A 68 2.92 2.76 -8.62
N GLN A 69 2.65 1.51 -9.01
CA GLN A 69 1.62 1.24 -10.02
C GLN A 69 0.22 1.62 -9.56
N GLY A 70 -0.17 1.28 -8.33
CA GLY A 70 -1.48 1.61 -7.79
C GLY A 70 -1.70 3.12 -7.71
N LEU A 71 -0.66 3.89 -7.35
CA LEU A 71 -0.70 5.35 -7.32
C LEU A 71 -0.76 5.99 -8.71
N GLY A 72 -0.32 5.30 -9.77
CA GLY A 72 -0.42 5.78 -11.16
C GLY A 72 -1.77 5.55 -11.83
N ASN A 73 -2.63 4.73 -11.21
CA ASN A 73 -3.93 4.31 -11.75
C ASN A 73 -5.13 4.81 -10.89
N GLN A 74 -4.89 5.76 -9.99
CA GLN A 74 -5.93 6.44 -9.19
C GLN A 74 -6.29 7.77 -9.85
#